data_AF-A0A7V2NHP8-F1
#
_entry.id   AF-A0A7V2NHP8-F1
#
_cell.length_a   1.000
_cell.length_b   1.000
_cell.length_c   1.000
_cell.angle_alpha   90.00
_cell.angle_beta   90.00
_cell.angle_gamma   90.00
#
_symmetry.space_group_name_H-M   'P 1'
#
loop_
_entity.id
_entity.type
_entity.pdbx_description
1 polymer ?
#
loop_
_entity_poly.entity_id
_entity_poly.type
_entity_poly.pdbx_seq_one_letter_code
_entity_poly.pdbx_strand_id
1 'polypeptide(L)' 'MDEKPGAVMTIEELSAYLKIPKSTLYKLVREGKVPSQKVGRHWRFRKEAIDRWLDETQAEEPDTKGEQ' A
#
# COMPACT_ATOMS: atom_id res chain seq x y z
N MET A 1 9.45 -0.23 26.33
CA MET A 1 9.34 -1.38 25.40
C MET A 1 8.03 -1.19 24.70
N ASP A 2 8.05 -0.36 23.67
CA ASP A 2 6.86 0.20 23.06
C ASP A 2 6.25 -0.84 22.12
N GLU A 3 5.33 -1.61 22.69
CA GLU A 3 4.41 -2.49 21.99
C GLU A 3 3.44 -1.61 21.18
N LYS A 4 3.89 -1.09 20.04
CA LYS A 4 2.99 -0.56 19.03
C LYS A 4 2.56 -1.75 18.18
N PRO A 5 1.32 -2.26 18.30
CA PRO A 5 0.81 -3.21 17.34
C PRO A 5 0.81 -2.49 15.99
N GLY A 6 1.81 -2.82 15.16
CA GLY A 6 2.03 -2.17 13.87
C GLY A 6 0.74 -2.22 13.07
N ALA A 7 0.10 -1.07 12.87
CA ALA A 7 -1.23 -0.98 12.28
C ALA A 7 -1.22 -1.63 10.90
N VAL A 8 -1.76 -2.85 10.83
CA VAL A 8 -1.86 -3.61 9.60
C VAL A 8 -3.16 -3.23 8.91
N MET A 9 -3.03 -2.70 7.71
CA MET A 9 -4.13 -2.26 6.86
C MET A 9 -4.50 -3.37 5.87
N THR A 10 -5.76 -3.45 5.51
CA THR A 10 -6.25 -4.19 4.35
C THR A 10 -6.02 -3.40 3.06
N ILE A 11 -6.25 -4.04 1.91
CA ILE A 11 -6.19 -3.34 0.62
C ILE A 11 -7.24 -2.21 0.52
N GLU A 12 -8.36 -2.35 1.23
CA GLU A 12 -9.43 -1.35 1.25
C GLU A 12 -9.02 -0.12 2.06
N GLU A 13 -8.46 -0.34 3.24
CA GLU A 13 -7.91 0.72 4.08
C GLU A 13 -6.72 1.41 3.41
N LEU A 14 -5.84 0.65 2.75
CA LEU A 14 -4.72 1.23 2.01
C LEU A 14 -5.20 2.05 0.81
N SER A 15 -6.23 1.59 0.11
CA SER A 15 -6.86 2.34 -0.99
C SER A 15 -7.42 3.68 -0.49
N ALA A 16 -8.08 3.69 0.67
CA ALA A 16 -8.57 4.91 1.30
C ALA A 16 -7.41 5.81 1.80
N TYR A 17 -6.34 5.22 2.32
CA TYR A 17 -5.16 5.94 2.82
C TYR A 17 -4.40 6.65 1.71
N LEU A 18 -4.10 5.93 0.63
CA LEU A 18 -3.39 6.46 -0.55
C LEU A 18 -4.30 7.28 -1.46
N LYS A 19 -5.62 7.23 -1.26
CA LYS A 19 -6.63 7.77 -2.18
C LYS A 19 -6.49 7.25 -3.61
N ILE A 20 -6.05 6.00 -3.76
CA ILE A 20 -5.89 5.32 -5.05
C ILE A 20 -6.98 4.25 -5.17
N PRO A 21 -7.63 4.09 -6.35
CA PRO A 21 -8.63 3.04 -6.55
C PRO A 21 -8.05 1.64 -6.34
N LYS A 22 -8.85 0.75 -5.73
CA LYS A 22 -8.48 -0.65 -5.45
C LYS A 22 -7.91 -1.35 -6.69
N SER A 23 -8.46 -1.11 -7.87
CA SER A 23 -7.99 -1.70 -9.13
C SER A 23 -6.52 -1.37 -9.44
N THR A 24 -6.10 -0.13 -9.23
CA THR A 24 -4.69 0.28 -9.39
C THR A 24 -3.84 -0.30 -8.28
N LEU A 25 -4.33 -0.28 -7.04
CA LEU A 25 -3.60 -0.85 -5.91
C LEU A 25 -3.37 -2.36 -6.08
N TYR A 26 -4.34 -3.12 -6.60
CA TYR A 26 -4.18 -4.52 -6.95
C TYR A 26 -3.10 -4.73 -8.02
N LYS A 27 -2.98 -3.84 -9.02
CA LYS A 27 -1.89 -3.91 -10.00
C LYS A 27 -0.54 -3.72 -9.32
N LEU A 28 -0.39 -2.66 -8.52
CA LEU A 28 0.84 -2.38 -7.78
C LEU A 28 1.27 -3.52 -6.86
N VAL A 29 0.32 -4.13 -6.17
CA VAL A 29 0.55 -5.31 -5.32
C VAL A 29 1.00 -6.51 -6.14
N ARG A 30 0.36 -6.76 -7.30
CA ARG A 30 0.74 -7.85 -8.20
C ARG A 30 2.11 -7.64 -8.86
N GLU A 31 2.47 -6.39 -9.14
CA GLU A 31 3.78 -5.98 -9.65
C GLU A 31 4.85 -5.97 -8.54
N GLY A 32 4.46 -6.07 -7.27
CA GLY A 32 5.40 -6.01 -6.14
C GLY A 32 5.94 -4.59 -5.88
N LYS A 33 5.31 -3.56 -6.43
CA LYS A 33 5.69 -2.14 -6.27
C LYS A 33 5.30 -1.58 -4.90
N VAL A 34 4.32 -2.19 -4.23
CA VAL A 34 3.84 -1.76 -2.91
C VAL A 34 4.19 -2.83 -1.87
N PRO A 35 4.77 -2.44 -0.71
CA PRO A 35 5.15 -3.39 0.33
C PRO A 35 3.90 -4.04 0.91
N SER A 36 3.72 -5.31 0.56
CA SER A 36 2.53 -6.08 0.88
C SER A 36 2.92 -7.47 1.41
N GLN A 37 2.15 -7.96 2.37
CA GLN A 37 2.37 -9.25 2.99
C GLN A 37 1.15 -10.14 2.76
N LYS A 38 1.37 -11.30 2.14
CA LYS A 38 0.32 -12.28 1.92
C LYS A 38 0.14 -13.12 3.19
N VAL A 39 -0.99 -12.94 3.87
CA VAL A 39 -1.34 -13.67 5.08
C VAL A 39 -2.56 -14.54 4.79
N GLY A 40 -2.32 -15.83 4.57
CA GLY A 40 -3.35 -16.77 4.10
C GLY A 40 -3.90 -16.37 2.73
N ARG A 41 -5.19 -16.02 2.68
CA ARG A 41 -5.87 -15.58 1.45
C ARG A 41 -5.92 -14.06 1.29
N HIS A 42 -5.50 -13.30 2.30
CA HIS A 42 -5.67 -11.84 2.33
C HIS A 42 -4.32 -11.13 2.24
N TRP A 43 -4.32 -9.95 1.62
CA TRP A 43 -3.17 -9.05 1.60
C TRP A 43 -3.23 -8.11 2.79
N ARG A 44 -2.08 -7.93 3.42
CA ARG A 44 -1.89 -7.13 4.62
C ARG A 44 -0.76 -6.14 4.38
N PHE A 45 -0.96 -4.91 4.81
CA PHE A 45 -0.06 -3.81 4.56
C PHE A 45 0.31 -3.18 5.89
N ARG A 46 1.59 -3.18 6.25
CA ARG A 46 2.00 -2.50 7.49
C ARG A 46 2.06 -1.00 7.22
N LYS A 47 1.35 -0.20 8.00
CA LYS A 47 1.35 1.26 7.85
C LYS A 47 2.77 1.83 7.81
N GLU A 48 3.65 1.42 8.73
CA GLU A 48 5.06 1.86 8.72
C GLU A 48 5.80 1.50 7.43
N ALA A 49 5.56 0.33 6.86
CA ALA A 49 6.21 -0.07 5.61
C ALA A 49 5.69 0.77 4.42
N ILE A 50 4.40 1.09 4.41
CA ILE A 50 3.79 1.95 3.41
C ILE A 50 4.31 3.39 3.56
N ASP A 51 4.42 3.89 4.79
CA ASP A 51 4.91 5.23 5.09
C ASP A 51 6.36 5.41 4.60
N ARG A 52 7.23 4.44 4.93
CA ARG A 52 8.60 4.35 4.40
C ARG A 52 8.63 4.31 2.87
N TRP A 53 7.80 3.46 2.29
CA TRP A 53 7.74 3.33 0.83
C TRP A 53 7.28 4.61 0.16
N LEU A 54 6.34 5.35 0.74
CA LEU A 54 5.91 6.64 0.20
C LEU A 54 7.04 7.67 0.21
N ASP A 55 7.84 7.70 1.29
CA ASP A 55 9.03 8.55 1.41
C ASP A 55 10.06 8.21 0.32
N GLU A 56 10.27 6.92 0.05
CA GLU A 56 11.17 6.45 -1.01
C GLU A 56 10.61 6.69 -2.43
N THR A 57 9.31 6.46 -2.65
CA THR A 57 8.68 6.56 -3.98
C THR A 57 8.40 8.00 -4.41
N GLN A 58 8.39 8.98 -3.50
CA GLN A 58 8.24 10.40 -3.87
C GLN A 58 9.37 10.87 -4.81
N ALA A 59 10.48 10.15 -4.88
CA ALA A 59 11.56 10.38 -5.85
C ALA A 59 11.26 9.82 -7.26
N GLU A 60 10.28 8.92 -7.40
CA GLU A 60 9.97 8.19 -8.64
C GLU A 60 8.46 8.30 -8.92
N GLU A 61 8.01 9.44 -9.46
CA GLU A 61 6.61 9.65 -9.81
C GLU A 61 6.11 8.63 -10.85
N PRO A 62 5.11 7.79 -10.54
CA PRO A 62 4.38 7.04 -11.55
C PRO A 62 3.07 7.79 -11.83
N ASP A 63 3.06 8.51 -12.95
CA ASP A 63 1.86 8.93 -13.67
C ASP A 63 0.81 7.81 -13.62
N THR A 64 -0.29 8.05 -12.92
CA THR A 64 -1.48 7.20 -13.03
C THR A 64 -2.68 8.07 -13.35
N LYS A 65 -2.69 8.51 -14.61
CA LYS A 65 -3.87 8.84 -15.39
C LYS A 65 -4.98 7.81 -15.14
N GLY A 66 -6.08 8.21 -14.53
CA GLY A 66 -7.16 7.30 -14.16
C GLY A 66 -8.46 7.98 -13.76
N GLU A 67 -8.89 8.97 -14.55
CA GLU A 67 -10.24 9.53 -14.50
C GLU A 67 -10.90 9.20 -15.84
N GLN A 68 -11.87 8.29 -15.83
CA GLN A 68 -12.95 8.16 -16.83
C GLN A 68 -14.21 7.70 -16.12
#